data_AF-A0A7Z9S3E2-F1
#
_entry.id   AF-A0A7Z9S3E2-F1
#
_cell.length_a   1.000
_cell.length_b   1.000
_cell.length_c   1.000
_cell.angle_alpha   90.00
_cell.angle_beta   90.00
_cell.angle_gamma   90.00
#
_symmetry.space_group_name_H-M   'P 1'
#
loop_
_entity.id
_entity.type
_entity.pdbx_description
1 polymer ?
#
loop_
_entity_poly.entity_id
_entity_poly.type
_entity_poly.pdbx_seq_one_letter_code
_entity_poly.pdbx_strand_id
1 'polypeptide(L)' 'MRFNTIMCNDSGSWLVVDTADNNEIVGVHTSATLAALDAYKREQDSCHEDLLTLMQRQKDLSTLLQHKTAA' A
#
# COMPACT_ATOMS: atom_id res chain seq x y z
N MET A 1 9.25 0.88 -2.86
CA MET A 1 8.36 1.87 -2.24
C MET A 1 7.32 2.22 -3.26
N ARG A 2 6.07 1.87 -2.94
CA ARG A 2 4.90 2.10 -3.77
C ARG A 2 4.50 3.57 -3.74
N PHE A 3 4.61 4.22 -2.58
CA PHE A 3 4.29 5.64 -2.42
C PHE A 3 5.55 6.51 -2.44
N ASN A 4 5.58 7.50 -3.34
CA ASN A 4 6.68 8.46 -3.47
C ASN A 4 6.23 9.89 -3.19
N THR A 5 7.13 10.72 -2.68
CA THR A 5 6.88 12.15 -2.47
C THR A 5 7.52 12.98 -3.57
N ILE A 6 6.76 13.91 -4.15
CA ILE A 6 7.21 14.80 -5.23
C ILE A 6 6.84 16.23 -4.88
N MET A 7 7.76 17.17 -5.02
CA MET A 7 7.45 18.59 -4.86
C MET A 7 6.85 19.15 -6.15
N CYS A 8 5.67 19.74 -6.04
CA CYS A 8 5.04 20.50 -7.11
C CYS A 8 5.60 21.92 -7.10
N ASN A 9 6.46 22.23 -8.07
CA ASN A 9 7.15 23.53 -8.15
C ASN A 9 6.20 24.71 -8.35
N ASP A 10 5.04 24.48 -8.97
CA ASP A 10 4.09 25.55 -9.30
C ASP A 10 3.28 26.02 -8.07
N SER A 11 3.06 25.15 -7.09
CA SER A 11 2.25 25.42 -5.90
C SER A 11 3.04 25.38 -4.58
N GLY A 12 4.32 25.00 -4.61
CA GLY A 12 5.12 24.76 -3.41
C GLY A 12 4.60 23.61 -2.53
N SER A 13 3.68 22.80 -3.05
CA SER A 13 3.06 21.68 -2.34
C SER A 13 3.83 20.38 -2.56
N TRP A 14 3.73 19.47 -1.61
CA TRP A 14 4.30 18.12 -1.65
C TRP A 14 3.20 17.12 -1.96
N LEU A 15 3.35 16.41 -3.06
CA LEU A 15 2.43 15.39 -3.54
C LEU A 15 2.92 14.02 -3.10
N VAL A 16 1.99 13.15 -2.71
CA VAL A 16 2.22 11.71 -2.52
C VAL A 16 1.64 11.00 -3.72
N VAL A 17 2.46 10.19 -4.38
CA VAL A 17 2.13 9.54 -5.65
C VAL A 17 2.19 8.03 -5.46
N ASP A 18 1.12 7.32 -5.85
CA ASP A 18 1.12 5.85 -5.93
C ASP A 18 1.72 5.42 -7.27
N THR A 19 2.94 4.87 -7.21
CA THR A 19 3.67 4.38 -8.40
C THR A 19 3.13 3.06 -8.93
N ALA A 20 2.30 2.34 -8.17
CA ALA A 20 1.64 1.12 -8.64
C ALA A 20 0.36 1.43 -9.43
N ASP A 21 -0.26 2.59 -9.21
CA ASP A 21 -1.52 2.98 -9.85
C ASP A 21 -1.34 4.18 -10.78
N ASN A 22 -0.59 3.97 -11.87
CA ASN A 22 -0.40 4.97 -12.94
C ASN A 22 0.08 6.36 -12.45
N ASN A 23 0.87 6.39 -11.38
CA ASN A 23 1.32 7.62 -10.73
C ASN A 23 0.16 8.52 -10.27
N GLU A 24 -0.91 7.94 -9.75
CA GLU A 24 -2.02 8.70 -9.18
C GLU A 24 -1.57 9.51 -7.95
N ILE A 25 -2.06 10.75 -7.84
CA ILE A 25 -1.83 11.61 -6.68
C ILE A 25 -2.80 11.21 -5.58
N VAL A 26 -2.28 10.58 -4.54
CA VAL A 26 -3.08 10.07 -3.43
C VAL A 26 -3.04 10.97 -2.20
N GLY A 27 -2.16 11.99 -2.19
CA GLY A 27 -2.06 12.97 -1.11
C GLY A 27 -1.44 14.29 -1.56
N VAL A 28 -1.88 15.40 -0.99
CA VAL A 28 -1.34 16.75 -1.22
C VAL A 28 -1.11 17.42 0.12
N HIS A 29 0.11 17.83 0.38
CA HIS A 29 0.55 18.38 1.66
C HIS A 29 1.34 19.66 1.46
N THR A 30 1.37 20.53 2.46
CA THR A 30 2.17 21.77 2.43
C THR A 30 3.59 21.57 2.92
N SER A 31 3.89 20.42 3.55
CA SER A 31 5.19 20.10 4.14
C SER A 31 5.75 18.79 3.61
N ALA A 32 7.04 18.79 3.32
CA ALA A 32 7.80 17.60 2.91
C ALA A 32 7.70 16.47 3.93
N THR A 33 7.81 16.82 5.21
CA THR A 33 7.78 15.84 6.30
C THR A 33 6.41 15.19 6.43
N LEU A 34 5.32 15.96 6.25
CA LEU A 34 3.97 15.41 6.28
C LEU A 34 3.71 14.50 5.09
N ALA A 35 4.13 14.89 3.89
CA ALA A 35 4.04 14.04 2.71
C ALA A 35 4.83 12.73 2.89
N ALA A 36 6.04 12.81 3.46
CA ALA A 36 6.87 11.64 3.69
C ALA A 36 6.25 10.69 4.73
N LEU A 37 5.66 11.23 5.80
CA LEU A 37 4.94 10.44 6.80
C LEU A 37 3.67 9.79 6.23
N ASP A 38 2.93 10.50 5.38
CA ASP A 38 1.75 9.97 4.70
C ASP A 38 2.13 8.82 3.75
N ALA A 39 3.16 9.02 2.92
CA ALA A 39 3.69 7.97 2.06
C ALA A 39 4.14 6.74 2.86
N TYR A 40 4.87 6.95 3.97
CA TYR A 40 5.34 5.88 4.82
C TYR A 40 4.22 5.10 5.51
N LYS A 41 3.17 5.78 5.99
CA LYS A 41 2.00 5.11 6.57
C LYS A 41 1.27 4.25 5.54
N ARG A 42 1.05 4.78 4.34
CA ARG A 42 0.37 4.04 3.27
C ARG A 42 1.16 2.82 2.80
N GLU A 43 2.50 2.91 2.79
CA GLU A 43 3.35 1.76 2.53
C GLU A 43 3.14 0.65 3.59
N GLN A 44 3.03 1.03 4.87
CA GLN A 44 2.73 0.07 5.94
C GLN A 44 1.33 -0.53 5.80
N ASP A 45 0.32 0.29 5.49
CA ASP A 45 -1.06 -0.17 5.32
C ASP A 45 -1.15 -1.16 4.14
N SER A 46 -0.50 -0.87 3.01
CA SER A 46 -0.43 -1.78 1.86
C SER A 46 0.26 -3.10 2.23
N CYS A 47 1.34 -3.07 2.99
CA CYS A 47 2.05 -4.27 3.44
C CYS A 47 1.18 -5.12 4.39
N HIS A 48 0.39 -4.46 5.25
CA HIS A 48 -0.52 -5.14 6.16
C HIS A 48 -1.65 -5.87 5.42
N GLU A 49 -2.28 -5.22 4.43
CA GLU A 49 -3.32 -5.83 3.61
C GLU A 49 -2.81 -7.04 2.78
N ASP A 50 -1.60 -6.93 2.23
CA ASP A 50 -0.96 -8.04 1.52
C ASP A 50 -0.72 -9.24 2.43
N LEU A 51 -0.28 -9.00 3.68
CA LEU A 51 -0.09 -10.05 4.68
C LEU A 51 -1.42 -10.73 5.04
N LEU A 52 -2.48 -9.95 5.30
CA LEU A 52 -3.80 -10.48 5.60
C LEU A 52 -4.32 -11.37 4.46
N THR A 53 -4.15 -10.90 3.22
CA THR A 53 -4.55 -11.64 2.01
C THR A 53 -3.76 -12.95 1.85
N LEU A 54 -2.48 -12.97 2.23
CA LEU A 54 -1.66 -14.19 2.23
C LEU A 54 -2.11 -15.18 3.31
N MET A 55 -2.39 -14.70 4.53
CA MET A 55 -2.87 -15.56 5.62
C MET A 55 -4.22 -16.17 5.30
N GLN A 56 -5.13 -15.42 4.67
CA GLN A 56 -6.42 -15.93 4.23
C GLN A 56 -6.24 -17.04 3.17
N ARG A 57 -5.39 -16.81 2.17
CA ARG A 57 -5.07 -17.83 1.15
C ARG A 57 -4.46 -19.08 1.76
N GLN A 58 -3.58 -18.96 2.76
CA GLN A 58 -3.03 -20.10 3.47
C GLN A 58 -4.12 -20.91 4.19
N LYS A 59 -5.10 -20.22 4.81
CA LYS A 59 -6.23 -20.86 5.47
C LYS A 59 -7.10 -21.63 4.47
N ASP A 60 -7.41 -21.03 3.33
CA ASP A 60 -8.24 -21.65 2.29
C ASP A 60 -7.55 -22.87 1.65
N LEU A 61 -6.23 -22.82 1.47
CA LEU A 61 -5.46 -23.99 1.00
C LEU A 61 -5.45 -25.12 2.04
N SER A 62 -5.34 -24.78 3.32
CA SER A 62 -5.38 -25.77 4.41
C SER A 62 -6.73 -26.49 4.48
N THR A 63 -7.84 -25.76 4.35
CA THR A 63 -9.18 -26.35 4.34
C THR A 63 -9.40 -27.24 3.11
N LEU A 64 -8.94 -26.83 1.93
CA LEU A 64 -9.00 -27.66 0.71
C LEU A 64 -8.21 -28.98 0.86
N LEU A 65 -7.03 -28.94 1.46
CA LEU A 65 -6.23 -30.13 1.71
C LEU A 65 -6.93 -31.10 2.68
N GLN A 66 -7.51 -30.58 3.77
CA GLN A 66 -8.26 -31.38 4.74
C GLN A 66 -9.44 -32.11 4.09
N HIS A 67 -10.22 -31.40 3.26
CA HIS A 67 -11.34 -32.00 2.53
C HIS A 67 -10.90 -33.09 1.54
N LYS A 68 -9.73 -32.92 0.89
CA LYS A 68 -9.21 -33.91 -0.07
C LYS A 68 -8.69 -35.19 0.60
N THR A 69 -8.19 -35.10 1.83
CA THR A 69 -7.73 -36.27 2.61
C THR A 69 -8.85 -37.04 3.30
N ALA A 70 -10.07 -36.50 3.35
CA ALA A 70 -11.23 -37.12 3.99
C ALA A 70 -12.14 -37.90 3.02
N ALA A 71 -11.76 -37.98 1.74
CA ALA A 71 -12.42 -38.75 0.68
C ALA A 71 -11.50 -39.88 0.20
#